data_AF-A0A938GQ22-F1
#
_entry.id   AF-A0A938GQ22-F1
#
_cell.length_a   1.000
_cell.length_b   1.000
_cell.length_c   1.000
_cell.angle_alpha   90.00
_cell.angle_beta   90.00
_cell.angle_gamma   90.00
#
_symmetry.space_group_name_H-M   'P 1'
#
loop_
_entity.id
_entity.type
_entity.pdbx_description
1 polymer ?
#
loop_
_entity_poly.entity_id
_entity_poly.type
_entity_poly.pdbx_seq_one_letter_code
_entity_poly.pdbx_strand_id
1 'polypeptide(L)'
;MKTTLDLPADVAQVLRLESARRGGRKAASLTSLVSAAVRKTYGMPAAKKPRIDLTPGRVVIRTAADAPKLTPALITAALYD
;
A
#
# COMPACT_ATOMS: atom_id res chain seq x y z
N MET A 1 -14.34 -14.98 5.56
CA MET A 1 -13.35 -15.42 6.57
C MET A 1 -13.17 -14.32 7.61
N LYS A 2 -12.99 -14.68 8.89
CA LYS A 2 -12.75 -13.73 9.99
C LYS A 2 -11.29 -13.89 10.42
N THR A 3 -10.50 -12.83 10.32
CA THR A 3 -9.09 -12.81 10.74
C THR A 3 -8.98 -11.95 11.98
N THR A 4 -8.35 -12.47 13.03
CA THR A 4 -8.02 -11.71 14.24
C THR A 4 -6.67 -11.05 14.04
N LEU A 5 -6.60 -9.75 14.33
CA LEU A 5 -5.35 -8.97 14.28
C LEU A 5 -5.08 -8.45 15.68
N ASP A 6 -3.96 -8.89 16.25
CA ASP A 6 -3.47 -8.33 17.50
C ASP A 6 -2.76 -7.01 17.19
N LEU A 7 -3.41 -5.92 17.57
CA LEU A 7 -2.88 -4.58 17.38
C LEU A 7 -2.09 -4.14 18.62
N PRO A 8 -0.93 -3.48 18.44
CA PRO A 8 -0.25 -2.77 19.52
C PRO A 8 -1.20 -1.83 20.27
N ALA A 9 -0.98 -1.68 21.58
CA ALA A 9 -1.90 -0.98 22.47
C ALA A 9 -2.11 0.50 22.08
N ASP A 10 -1.05 1.16 21.64
CA ASP A 10 -1.02 2.52 21.11
C ASP A 10 -1.86 2.66 19.83
N VAL A 11 -1.69 1.74 18.88
CA VAL A 11 -2.47 1.71 17.63
C VAL A 11 -3.95 1.49 17.91
N ALA A 12 -4.27 0.57 18.82
CA ALA A 12 -5.65 0.32 19.23
C ALA A 12 -6.27 1.55 19.93
N GLN A 13 -5.48 2.30 20.70
CA GLN A 13 -5.94 3.52 21.36
C GLN A 13 -6.24 4.64 20.34
N VAL A 14 -5.35 4.86 19.38
CA VAL A 14 -5.57 5.83 18.29
C VAL A 14 -6.83 5.50 17.50
N LEU A 15 -7.05 4.23 17.14
CA LEU A 15 -8.26 3.80 16.42
C LEU A 15 -9.55 4.00 17.23
N ARG A 16 -9.49 3.83 18.56
CA ARG A 16 -10.66 4.10 19.43
C ARG A 16 -10.97 5.59 19.51
N LEU A 17 -9.95 6.44 19.62
CA LEU A 17 -10.13 7.90 19.60
C LEU A 17 -10.69 8.36 18.25
N GLU A 18 -10.19 7.81 17.16
CA GLU A 18 -10.68 8.12 15.82
C GLU A 18 -12.12 7.63 15.61
N SER A 19 -12.47 6.46 16.14
CA SER A 19 -13.85 5.97 16.19
C SER A 19 -14.75 6.95 16.95
N ALA A 20 -14.35 7.40 18.13
CA ALA A 20 -15.11 8.36 18.93
C ALA A 20 -15.31 9.69 18.19
N ARG A 21 -14.27 10.23 17.55
CA ARG A 21 -14.34 11.46 16.74
C ARG A 21 -15.33 11.35 15.59
N ARG A 22 -15.48 10.17 14.99
CA ARG A 22 -16.38 9.92 13.84
C ARG A 22 -17.81 9.54 14.22
N GLY A 23 -18.21 9.71 15.48
CA GLY A 23 -19.56 9.36 15.96
C GLY A 23 -19.66 7.97 16.62
N GLY A 24 -18.52 7.40 17.02
CA GLY A 24 -18.43 6.17 17.79
C GLY A 24 -18.65 4.89 16.98
N ARG A 25 -18.82 3.78 17.69
CA ARG A 25 -18.83 2.42 17.11
C ARG A 25 -19.92 2.20 16.05
N LYS A 26 -21.05 2.91 16.14
CA LYS A 26 -22.16 2.79 15.18
C LYS A 26 -21.82 3.42 13.81
N ALA A 27 -21.04 4.49 13.80
CA ALA A 27 -20.65 5.20 12.59
C ALA A 27 -19.28 4.75 12.04
N ALA A 28 -18.32 4.48 12.93
CA ALA A 28 -16.96 4.09 12.58
C ALA A 28 -16.47 2.99 13.52
N SER A 29 -16.91 1.74 13.29
CA SER A 29 -16.43 0.60 14.05
C SER A 29 -14.93 0.37 13.84
N LEU A 30 -14.28 -0.25 14.82
CA LEU A 30 -12.84 -0.55 14.75
C LEU A 30 -12.51 -1.39 13.50
N THR A 31 -13.36 -2.35 13.17
CA THR A 31 -13.24 -3.19 11.96
C THR A 31 -13.33 -2.36 10.68
N SER A 32 -14.24 -1.39 10.63
CA SER A 32 -14.38 -0.48 9.48
C SER A 32 -13.13 0.38 9.28
N LEU A 33 -12.61 0.95 10.38
CA LEU A 33 -11.39 1.76 10.35
C LEU A 33 -10.16 0.96 9.91
N VAL A 34 -9.98 -0.25 10.46
CA VAL A 34 -8.90 -1.15 10.05
C VAL A 34 -9.04 -1.55 8.59
N SER A 35 -10.25 -1.89 8.14
CA SER A 35 -10.52 -2.26 6.73
C SER A 35 -10.24 -1.11 5.77
N ALA A 36 -10.60 0.12 6.15
CA ALA A 36 -10.31 1.33 5.39
C ALA A 36 -8.80 1.61 5.32
N ALA A 37 -8.09 1.44 6.43
CA ALA A 37 -6.63 1.59 6.48
C ALA A 37 -5.94 0.54 5.58
N VAL A 38 -6.31 -0.73 5.69
CA VAL A 38 -5.80 -1.81 4.84
C VAL A 38 -6.08 -1.52 3.37
N ARG A 39 -7.29 -1.08 3.02
CA ARG A 39 -7.62 -0.71 1.63
C ARG A 39 -6.82 0.50 1.15
N LYS A 40 -6.55 1.49 2.00
CA LYS A 40 -5.72 2.64 1.62
C LYS A 40 -4.27 2.24 1.36
N THR A 41 -3.73 1.33 2.16
CA THR A 41 -2.33 0.89 2.06
C THR A 41 -2.12 -0.15 0.97
N TYR A 42 -3.02 -1.13 0.85
CA TYR A 42 -2.86 -2.30 -0.01
C TYR A 42 -3.90 -2.40 -1.13
N GLY A 43 -4.95 -1.59 -1.10
CA GLY A 43 -6.01 -1.56 -2.11
C GLY A 43 -5.73 -0.64 -3.29
N MET A 44 -4.52 -0.08 -3.40
CA MET A 44 -4.09 0.45 -4.69
C MET A 44 -4.06 -0.71 -5.70
N PRO A 45 -4.67 -0.57 -6.88
CA PRO A 45 -4.58 -1.61 -7.89
C PRO A 45 -3.11 -1.90 -8.11
N ALA A 46 -2.72 -3.17 -8.00
CA ALA A 46 -1.36 -3.61 -8.29
C ALA A 46 -0.93 -2.92 -9.58
N ALA A 47 0.13 -2.11 -9.52
CA ALA A 47 0.64 -1.40 -10.68
C ALA A 47 0.69 -2.39 -11.83
N LYS A 48 -0.07 -2.11 -12.91
CA LYS A 48 -0.19 -3.03 -14.05
C LYS A 48 1.20 -3.52 -14.39
N LYS A 49 1.37 -4.86 -14.46
CA LYS A 49 2.69 -5.47 -14.63
C LYS A 49 3.44 -4.73 -15.73
N PRO A 50 4.65 -4.18 -15.45
CA PRO A 50 5.39 -3.46 -16.45
C PRO A 50 5.68 -4.39 -17.62
N ARG A 51 5.52 -3.89 -18.84
CA ARG A 51 5.90 -4.65 -20.03
C ARG A 51 7.42 -4.51 -20.18
N ILE A 52 8.12 -5.62 -20.01
CA ILE A 52 9.57 -5.69 -20.12
C ILE A 52 9.87 -6.24 -21.51
N ASP A 53 10.39 -5.38 -22.38
CA ASP A 53 10.91 -5.80 -23.68
C ASP A 53 12.43 -6.00 -23.51
N LEU A 54 12.87 -7.26 -23.64
CA LEU A 54 14.28 -7.64 -23.56
C LEU A 54 14.89 -7.59 -24.97
N THR A 55 15.84 -6.69 -25.17
CA THR A 55 16.70 -6.64 -26.36
C THR A 55 18.16 -6.88 -25.95
N PRO A 56 18.98 -7.60 -26.73
CA PRO A 56 20.40 -7.75 -26.41
C PRO A 56 21.07 -6.38 -26.20
N GLY A 57 21.66 -6.17 -25.02
CA GLY A 57 22.31 -4.91 -24.64
C GLY A 57 21.36 -3.76 -24.22
N ARG A 58 20.05 -3.97 -24.19
CA ARG A 58 19.07 -2.93 -23.77
C ARG A 58 17.81 -3.54 -23.15
N VAL A 59 17.46 -3.07 -21.96
CA VAL A 59 16.17 -3.40 -21.32
C VAL A 59 15.24 -2.19 -21.43
N VAL A 60 14.07 -2.37 -22.03
CA VAL A 60 13.04 -1.32 -22.10
C VAL A 60 11.90 -1.69 -21.18
N ILE A 61 11.72 -0.89 -20.12
CA ILE A 61 10.62 -1.06 -19.16
C ILE A 61 9.54 -0.04 -19.51
N ARG A 62 8.40 -0.51 -20.02
CA ARG A 62 7.21 0.34 -20.18
C ARG A 62 6.36 0.23 -18.92
N THR A 63 6.46 1.25 -18.07
CA THR A 63 5.64 1.35 -16.85
C THR A 63 4.26 1.93 -17.17
N ALA A 64 3.26 1.63 -16.33
CA ALA A 64 1.95 2.27 -16.40
C ALA A 64 2.07 3.78 -16.13
N ALA A 65 1.09 4.58 -16.60
CA ALA A 65 1.10 6.04 -16.47
C ALA A 65 1.21 6.53 -15.01
N ASP A 66 0.71 5.73 -14.06
CA ASP A 66 0.71 6.05 -12.62
C ASP A 66 1.91 5.46 -11.87
N ALA A 67 2.89 4.87 -12.58
CA ALA A 67 4.07 4.30 -11.95
C ALA A 67 5.08 5.40 -11.57
N PRO A 68 5.84 5.21 -10.47
CA PRO A 68 6.91 6.13 -10.11
C PRO A 68 7.93 6.24 -11.25
N LYS A 69 8.42 7.46 -11.52
CA LYS A 69 9.45 7.69 -12.54
C LYS A 69 10.72 6.92 -12.17
N LEU A 70 11.04 5.88 -12.93
CA LEU A 70 12.30 5.17 -12.81
C LEU A 70 13.43 6.07 -13.33
N THR A 71 14.49 6.21 -12.53
CA THR A 71 15.73 6.90 -12.92
C THR A 71 16.90 5.92 -12.94
N PRO A 72 17.95 6.16 -13.74
CA PRO A 72 19.13 5.28 -13.77
C PRO A 72 19.74 5.07 -12.37
N ALA A 73 19.77 6.11 -11.53
CA ALA A 73 20.30 6.03 -10.17
C ALA A 73 19.55 5.01 -9.28
N LEU A 74 18.22 4.96 -9.38
CA LEU A 74 17.39 3.99 -8.63
C LEU A 74 17.65 2.55 -9.09
N ILE A 75 17.91 2.35 -10.38
CA ILE A 75 18.18 1.02 -10.95
C ILE A 75 19.58 0.55 -10.55
N THR A 76 20.58 1.42 -10.61
CA THR A 76 21.95 1.10 -10.19
C THR A 76 22.01 0.72 -8.72
N ALA A 77 21.36 1.49 -7.84
CA ALA A 77 21.31 1.16 -6.41
C ALA A 77 20.73 -0.25 -6.16
N ALA A 78 19.66 -0.63 -6.86
CA ALA A 78 19.00 -1.92 -6.69
C ALA A 78 19.76 -3.13 -7.29
N LEU A 79 20.77 -2.91 -8.13
CA LEU A 79 21.55 -3.99 -8.78
C LEU A 79 22.83 -4.35 -8.02
N TYR A 80 23.30 -3.49 -7.12
CA TYR A 80 24.56 -3.64 -6.39
C TYR A 80 24.38 -3.77 -4.87
N ASP A 81 23.13 -3.86 -4.40
CA ASP A 81 22.75 -4.39 -3.07
C ASP A 81 22.49 -5.91 -3.17
#